data_AF-A0A6B1BS99-F1
#
_entry.id   AF-A0A6B1BS99-F1
#
_cell.length_a   1.000
_cell.length_b   1.000
_cell.length_c   1.000
_cell.angle_alpha   90.00
_cell.angle_beta   90.00
_cell.angle_gamma   90.00
#
_symmetry.space_group_name_H-M   'P 1'
#
loop_
_entity.id
_entity.type
_entity.pdbx_description
1 polymer ?
#
loop_
_entity_poly.entity_id
_entity_poly.type
_entity_poly.pdbx_seq_one_letter_code
_entity_poly.pdbx_strand_id
1 'polypeptide(L)'
;MSDKSSLIINVKETIRFFDEKPCYSSKQATSIVGVVGEDLAASCFQHYLESHQCAKVTIYDNPVTTGKKKGPRLDRWIAVDWPDGRRIVFQTEIKNSSAHATEGKTLPVSATSEEVAVYKQKLWEKKWNTQHRTLEDNNDAKVLVPMEPPLHLKREEVLPLILYWIAIGTPDQVNSHLFCIPNPACGFPLGRPPNWPIHIENFPELWVFSVSSYLRSLPNDSIILHMPIAAHRLRILGKLFKTP
;
A
#
# COMPACT_ATOMS: atom_id res chain seq x y z
N MET A 1 0.89 -26.14 -16.21
CA MET A 1 -0.31 -25.97 -15.35
C MET A 1 -0.36 -24.52 -14.95
N SER A 2 -1.37 -23.73 -15.34
CA SER A 2 -1.42 -22.33 -14.92
C SER A 2 -1.60 -22.29 -13.41
N ASP A 3 -0.79 -21.50 -12.73
CA ASP A 3 -0.92 -21.28 -11.31
C ASP A 3 -2.31 -20.68 -11.03
N LYS A 4 -3.16 -21.39 -10.27
CA LYS A 4 -4.57 -21.01 -10.03
C LYS A 4 -4.71 -19.80 -9.09
N SER A 5 -3.59 -19.21 -8.68
CA SER A 5 -3.49 -18.02 -7.85
C SER A 5 -3.24 -16.73 -8.63
N SER A 6 -2.90 -16.80 -9.92
CA SER A 6 -2.66 -15.58 -10.70
C SER A 6 -3.94 -15.04 -11.32
N LEU A 7 -4.08 -13.71 -11.32
CA LEU A 7 -5.16 -12.97 -11.97
C LEU A 7 -4.60 -12.00 -13.00
N ILE A 8 -5.31 -11.86 -14.13
CA ILE A 8 -5.01 -10.85 -15.14
C ILE A 8 -5.76 -9.58 -14.77
N ILE A 9 -5.03 -8.48 -14.58
CA ILE A 9 -5.58 -7.18 -14.22
C ILE A 9 -5.60 -6.31 -15.47
N ASN A 10 -6.76 -5.75 -15.80
CA ASN A 10 -6.88 -4.68 -16.79
C ASN A 10 -6.47 -3.37 -16.12
N VAL A 11 -5.32 -2.82 -16.50
CA VAL A 11 -4.70 -1.66 -15.85
C VAL A 11 -5.59 -0.42 -15.99
N LYS A 12 -6.05 -0.12 -17.21
CA LYS A 12 -6.87 1.07 -17.49
C LYS A 12 -8.21 1.04 -16.74
N GLU A 13 -8.94 -0.07 -16.78
CA GLU A 13 -10.21 -0.14 -16.05
C GLU A 13 -10.05 -0.23 -14.55
N THR A 14 -8.92 -0.76 -14.06
CA THR A 14 -8.59 -0.69 -12.64
C THR A 14 -8.41 0.76 -12.21
N ILE A 15 -7.59 1.54 -12.93
CA ILE A 15 -7.41 2.98 -12.64
C ILE A 15 -8.73 3.72 -12.74
N ARG A 16 -9.51 3.52 -13.81
CA ARG A 16 -10.81 4.16 -14.00
C ARG A 16 -11.77 3.86 -12.86
N PHE A 17 -11.88 2.60 -12.45
CA PHE A 17 -12.78 2.17 -11.39
C PHE A 17 -12.47 2.87 -10.05
N PHE A 18 -11.19 2.97 -9.70
CA PHE A 18 -10.80 3.47 -8.38
C PHE A 18 -10.48 4.98 -8.34
N ASP A 19 -9.95 5.56 -9.41
CA ASP A 19 -9.49 6.96 -9.43
C ASP A 19 -10.49 7.93 -10.08
N GLU A 20 -11.23 7.50 -11.11
CA GLU A 20 -12.19 8.36 -11.83
C GLU A 20 -13.59 8.38 -11.23
N LYS A 21 -13.94 7.37 -10.44
CA LYS A 21 -15.27 7.22 -9.82
C LYS A 21 -16.43 7.30 -10.83
N PRO A 22 -16.45 6.50 -11.90
CA PRO A 22 -17.62 6.45 -12.77
C PRO A 22 -18.88 6.07 -11.97
N CYS A 23 -20.06 6.48 -12.43
CA CYS A 23 -21.31 6.33 -11.67
C CYS A 23 -21.59 4.91 -11.15
N TYR A 24 -21.15 3.88 -11.87
CA TYR A 24 -21.29 2.47 -11.51
C TYR A 24 -20.34 2.00 -10.38
N SER A 25 -19.25 2.72 -10.11
CA SER A 25 -18.22 2.32 -9.15
C SER A 25 -18.50 2.74 -7.71
N SER A 26 -19.18 3.86 -7.49
CA SER A 26 -19.32 4.49 -6.16
C SER A 26 -19.98 3.61 -5.10
N LYS A 27 -20.95 2.78 -5.49
CA LYS A 27 -21.64 1.84 -4.59
C LYS A 27 -20.99 0.46 -4.51
N GLN A 28 -20.07 0.15 -5.42
CA GLN A 28 -19.44 -1.17 -5.54
C GLN A 28 -17.99 -1.19 -5.05
N ALA A 29 -17.34 -0.03 -4.94
CA ALA A 29 -15.93 0.08 -4.58
C ALA A 29 -15.61 -0.65 -3.28
N THR A 30 -16.37 -0.42 -2.21
CA THR A 30 -16.14 -1.09 -0.91
C THR A 30 -16.23 -2.61 -1.02
N SER A 31 -17.23 -3.13 -1.74
CA SER A 31 -17.42 -4.58 -1.92
C SER A 31 -16.29 -5.19 -2.74
N ILE A 32 -15.89 -4.54 -3.84
CA ILE A 32 -14.78 -5.01 -4.68
C ILE A 32 -13.46 -4.95 -3.91
N VAL A 33 -13.19 -3.86 -3.18
CA VAL A 33 -12.03 -3.75 -2.27
C VAL A 33 -12.03 -4.88 -1.25
N GLY A 34 -13.18 -5.20 -0.65
CA GLY A 34 -13.30 -6.30 0.31
C GLY A 34 -12.91 -7.66 -0.28
N VAL A 35 -13.10 -7.86 -1.58
CA VAL A 35 -12.74 -9.11 -2.27
C VAL A 35 -11.27 -9.10 -2.69
N VAL A 36 -10.80 -8.04 -3.35
CA VAL A 36 -9.50 -8.04 -4.05
C VAL A 36 -8.51 -6.98 -3.57
N GLY A 37 -8.93 -5.96 -2.82
CA GLY A 37 -8.15 -4.73 -2.61
C GLY A 37 -6.79 -4.93 -1.95
N GLU A 38 -6.75 -5.62 -0.80
CA GLU A 38 -5.48 -5.91 -0.10
C GLU A 38 -4.51 -6.71 -0.98
N ASP A 39 -5.01 -7.77 -1.61
CA ASP A 39 -4.21 -8.68 -2.42
C ASP A 39 -3.70 -7.97 -3.69
N LEU A 40 -4.52 -7.09 -4.26
CA LEU A 40 -4.20 -6.29 -5.44
C LEU A 40 -3.07 -5.30 -5.13
N ALA A 41 -3.17 -4.54 -4.03
CA ALA A 41 -2.16 -3.58 -3.64
C ALA A 41 -0.82 -4.27 -3.32
N ALA A 42 -0.85 -5.35 -2.53
CA ALA A 42 0.35 -6.11 -2.18
C ALA A 42 1.00 -6.76 -3.41
N SER A 43 0.20 -7.30 -4.33
CA SER A 43 0.71 -7.90 -5.57
C SER A 43 1.25 -6.87 -6.56
N CYS A 44 0.68 -5.66 -6.62
CA CYS A 44 1.26 -4.56 -7.38
C CYS A 44 2.65 -4.17 -6.84
N PHE A 45 2.81 -4.11 -5.51
CA PHE A 45 4.10 -3.85 -4.87
C PHE A 45 5.11 -4.97 -5.18
N GLN A 46 4.71 -6.23 -5.04
CA GLN A 46 5.53 -7.38 -5.45
C GLN A 46 5.96 -7.27 -6.91
N HIS A 47 5.01 -7.09 -7.83
CA HIS A 47 5.32 -6.99 -9.26
C HIS A 47 6.29 -5.84 -9.52
N TYR A 48 6.07 -4.66 -8.92
CA TYR A 48 6.99 -3.54 -9.07
C TYR A 48 8.43 -3.90 -8.66
N LEU A 49 8.63 -4.44 -7.46
CA LEU A 49 9.96 -4.77 -6.96
C LEU A 49 10.63 -5.90 -7.76
N GLU A 50 9.89 -6.93 -8.13
CA GLU A 50 10.45 -8.06 -8.88
C GLU A 50 10.83 -7.66 -10.31
N SER A 51 10.03 -6.80 -10.96
CA SER A 51 10.27 -6.39 -12.35
C SER A 51 11.22 -5.21 -12.51
N HIS A 52 11.26 -4.28 -11.55
CA HIS A 52 12.04 -3.03 -11.68
C HIS A 52 13.24 -2.96 -10.74
N GLN A 53 13.25 -3.70 -9.63
CA GLN A 53 14.31 -3.66 -8.63
C GLN A 53 15.09 -4.97 -8.52
N CYS A 54 14.73 -5.99 -9.30
CA CYS A 54 15.30 -7.34 -9.25
C CYS A 54 15.29 -7.95 -7.84
N ALA A 55 14.41 -7.47 -6.96
CA ALA A 55 14.25 -7.99 -5.61
C ALA A 55 13.30 -9.18 -5.63
N LYS A 56 13.39 -10.08 -4.65
CA LYS A 56 12.44 -11.17 -4.47
C LYS A 56 11.48 -10.83 -3.34
N VAL A 57 10.18 -10.95 -3.58
CA VAL A 57 9.15 -10.57 -2.60
C VAL A 57 8.41 -11.81 -2.11
N THR A 58 8.13 -11.85 -0.80
CA THR A 58 7.28 -12.86 -0.16
C THR A 58 6.21 -12.17 0.67
N ILE A 59 4.95 -12.35 0.30
CA ILE A 59 3.79 -11.82 1.02
C ILE A 59 3.29 -12.92 1.96
N TYR A 60 3.09 -12.59 3.24
CA TYR A 60 2.56 -13.52 4.23
C TYR A 60 1.11 -13.18 4.60
N ASP A 61 0.29 -14.22 4.72
CA ASP A 61 -1.13 -14.11 5.06
C ASP A 61 -1.39 -14.04 6.58
N ASN A 62 -0.31 -14.09 7.39
CA ASN A 62 -0.40 -14.03 8.83
C ASN A 62 -0.86 -12.63 9.29
N PRO A 63 -1.67 -12.55 10.36
CA PRO A 63 -2.12 -11.26 10.87
C PRO A 63 -0.93 -10.45 11.41
N VAL A 64 -0.91 -9.16 11.11
CA VAL A 64 0.07 -8.22 11.65
C VAL A 64 -0.49 -7.63 12.94
N THR A 65 0.08 -8.00 14.09
CA THR A 65 -0.43 -7.58 15.40
C THR A 65 0.72 -7.21 16.33
N THR A 66 0.40 -6.45 17.38
CA THR A 66 1.36 -6.08 18.44
C THR A 66 1.69 -7.22 19.43
N GLY A 67 1.18 -8.44 19.20
CA GLY A 67 1.29 -9.56 20.16
C GLY A 67 0.39 -9.43 21.40
N LYS A 68 -0.31 -8.30 21.57
CA LYS A 68 -1.23 -8.05 22.70
C LYS A 68 -2.68 -8.46 22.34
N LYS A 69 -3.47 -8.79 23.37
CA LYS A 69 -4.91 -9.12 23.20
C LYS A 69 -5.74 -8.00 22.57
N LYS A 70 -5.36 -6.74 22.84
CA LYS A 70 -5.96 -5.53 22.27
C LYS A 70 -4.84 -4.64 21.73
N GLY A 71 -5.04 -4.07 20.55
CA GLY A 71 -4.09 -3.18 19.91
C GLY A 71 -4.39 -2.99 18.43
N PRO A 72 -3.65 -2.12 17.74
CA PRO A 72 -3.75 -1.96 16.30
C PRO A 72 -3.39 -3.26 15.59
N ARG A 73 -3.97 -3.42 14.39
CA ARG A 73 -3.66 -4.49 13.44
C ARG A 73 -3.36 -3.86 12.09
N LEU A 74 -2.42 -4.42 11.37
CA LEU A 74 -2.12 -4.06 9.99
C LEU A 74 -2.48 -5.23 9.06
N ASP A 75 -2.33 -5.01 7.76
CA ASP A 75 -2.87 -5.90 6.75
C ASP A 75 -1.93 -7.06 6.41
N ARG A 76 -0.63 -6.80 6.18
CA ARG A 76 0.30 -7.83 5.69
C ARG A 76 1.71 -7.69 6.25
N TRP A 77 2.38 -8.83 6.40
CA TRP A 77 3.84 -8.89 6.44
C TRP A 77 4.36 -9.11 5.03
N ILE A 78 5.36 -8.33 4.60
CA ILE A 78 5.99 -8.48 3.29
C ILE A 78 7.50 -8.54 3.46
N ALA A 79 8.13 -9.68 3.17
CA ALA A 79 9.59 -9.78 3.15
C ALA A 79 10.13 -9.49 1.75
N VAL A 80 11.21 -8.74 1.69
CA VAL A 80 11.92 -8.40 0.45
C VAL A 80 13.38 -8.78 0.60
N ASP A 81 13.84 -9.70 -0.25
CA ASP A 81 15.25 -10.02 -0.43
C ASP A 81 15.80 -9.14 -1.55
N TRP A 82 16.64 -8.17 -1.20
CA TRP A 82 17.22 -7.20 -2.11
C TRP A 82 18.45 -7.77 -2.84
N PRO A 83 18.79 -7.26 -4.04
CA PRO A 83 19.97 -7.72 -4.80
C PRO A 83 21.29 -7.56 -4.07
N ASP A 84 21.38 -6.62 -3.12
CA ASP A 84 22.57 -6.38 -2.29
C ASP A 84 22.72 -7.38 -1.13
N GLY A 85 21.82 -8.36 -1.04
CA GLY A 85 21.82 -9.40 0.00
C GLY A 85 21.12 -8.99 1.29
N ARG A 86 20.60 -7.75 1.40
CA ARG A 86 19.79 -7.34 2.55
C ARG A 86 18.40 -7.95 2.47
N ARG A 87 17.87 -8.33 3.63
CA ARG A 87 16.49 -8.77 3.79
C ARG A 87 15.77 -7.79 4.71
N ILE A 88 14.70 -7.18 4.19
CA ILE A 88 13.85 -6.27 4.95
C ILE A 88 12.46 -6.90 5.07
N VAL A 89 11.89 -6.85 6.27
CA VAL A 89 10.52 -7.26 6.55
C VAL A 89 9.67 -6.03 6.78
N PHE A 90 8.69 -5.82 5.92
CA PHE A 90 7.76 -4.72 6.06
C PHE A 90 6.56 -5.12 6.91
N GLN A 91 6.28 -4.31 7.93
CA GLN A 91 4.96 -4.28 8.57
C GLN A 91 4.06 -3.35 7.76
N THR A 92 3.08 -3.92 7.05
CA THR A 92 2.41 -3.21 5.96
C THR A 92 0.95 -2.89 6.28
N GLU A 93 0.61 -1.63 6.09
CA GLU A 93 -0.77 -1.14 6.04
C GLU A 93 -1.16 -0.82 4.60
N ILE A 94 -2.35 -1.23 4.18
CA ILE A 94 -2.88 -1.07 2.84
C ILE A 94 -4.08 -0.13 2.89
N LYS A 95 -3.91 1.04 2.30
CA LYS A 95 -4.95 2.06 2.20
C LYS A 95 -5.65 1.95 0.86
N ASN A 96 -6.67 1.11 0.87
CA ASN A 96 -7.62 0.97 -0.23
C ASN A 96 -8.64 2.11 -0.30
N SER A 97 -8.53 3.12 0.56
CA SER A 97 -9.26 4.38 0.40
C SER A 97 -8.84 4.98 -0.95
N SER A 98 -9.64 4.69 -1.96
CA SER A 98 -9.51 5.21 -3.30
C SER A 98 -9.85 6.70 -3.32
N ALA A 99 -9.69 7.36 -4.46
CA ALA A 99 -10.15 8.74 -4.62
C ALA A 99 -11.57 8.90 -4.08
N HIS A 100 -12.41 7.84 -4.13
CA HIS A 100 -13.78 7.76 -3.61
C HIS A 100 -13.97 8.37 -2.22
N ALA A 101 -13.00 8.22 -1.31
CA ALA A 101 -13.09 8.73 0.07
C ALA A 101 -12.51 10.14 0.26
N THR A 102 -11.76 10.67 -0.72
CA THR A 102 -11.09 11.98 -0.61
C THR A 102 -11.89 13.02 -1.37
N GLU A 103 -12.16 14.16 -0.73
CA GLU A 103 -12.99 15.28 -1.19
C GLU A 103 -12.85 15.63 -2.69
N GLY A 104 -13.73 15.05 -3.51
CA GLY A 104 -14.15 15.57 -4.82
C GLY A 104 -13.20 15.44 -6.02
N LYS A 105 -11.88 15.34 -5.86
CA LYS A 105 -10.96 15.36 -7.02
C LYS A 105 -10.62 13.96 -7.52
N THR A 106 -11.18 13.63 -8.68
CA THR A 106 -10.86 12.45 -9.47
C THR A 106 -9.55 12.70 -10.25
N LEU A 107 -8.85 11.62 -10.60
CA LEU A 107 -7.68 11.69 -11.47
C LEU A 107 -7.97 10.87 -12.74
N PRO A 108 -8.27 11.51 -13.88
CA PRO A 108 -8.53 10.83 -15.14
C PRO A 108 -7.42 9.85 -15.52
N VAL A 109 -7.77 8.72 -16.14
CA VAL A 109 -6.82 7.77 -16.74
C VAL A 109 -6.02 8.45 -17.84
N SER A 110 -6.61 9.43 -18.51
CA SER A 110 -5.98 10.25 -19.56
C SER A 110 -5.20 11.45 -19.02
N ALA A 111 -5.06 11.60 -17.69
CA ALA A 111 -4.33 12.72 -17.11
C ALA A 111 -2.86 12.73 -17.57
N THR A 112 -2.33 13.92 -17.85
CA THR A 112 -0.93 14.07 -18.24
C THR A 112 0.01 13.82 -17.06
N SER A 113 1.30 13.58 -17.34
CA SER A 113 2.31 13.41 -16.29
C SER A 113 2.37 14.61 -15.33
N GLU A 114 2.19 15.82 -15.84
CA GLU A 114 2.18 17.06 -15.05
C GLU A 114 0.94 17.13 -14.15
N GLU A 115 -0.24 16.77 -14.67
CA GLU A 115 -1.47 16.73 -13.88
C GLU A 115 -1.39 15.69 -12.77
N VAL A 116 -0.82 14.51 -13.08
CA VAL A 116 -0.56 13.45 -12.09
C VAL A 116 0.40 13.95 -11.02
N ALA A 117 1.50 14.61 -11.39
CA ALA A 117 2.48 15.13 -10.43
C ALA A 117 1.85 16.15 -9.47
N VAL A 118 1.08 17.11 -10.00
CA VAL A 118 0.37 18.10 -9.20
C VAL A 118 -0.65 17.44 -8.26
N TYR A 119 -1.33 16.39 -8.72
CA TYR A 119 -2.28 15.63 -7.91
C TYR A 119 -1.58 14.88 -6.77
N LYS A 120 -0.47 14.19 -7.07
CA LYS A 120 0.34 13.43 -6.10
C LYS A 120 0.81 14.31 -4.95
N GLN A 121 1.35 15.49 -5.26
CA GLN A 121 1.84 16.43 -4.27
C GLN A 121 0.71 16.94 -3.37
N LYS A 122 -0.42 17.37 -3.95
CA LYS A 122 -1.57 17.87 -3.17
C LYS A 122 -2.13 16.82 -2.22
N LEU A 123 -2.15 15.55 -2.63
CA LEU A 123 -2.59 14.47 -1.74
C LEU A 123 -1.58 14.18 -0.64
N TRP A 124 -0.28 14.27 -0.94
CA TRP A 124 0.75 14.12 0.08
C TRP A 124 0.64 15.21 1.15
N GLU A 125 0.44 16.46 0.76
CA GLU A 125 0.26 17.59 1.70
C GLU A 125 -0.95 17.41 2.63
N LYS A 126 -1.99 16.70 2.20
CA LYS A 126 -3.16 16.34 3.03
C LYS A 126 -2.92 15.15 3.97
N LYS A 127 -1.91 14.32 3.68
CA LYS A 127 -1.62 13.08 4.43
C LYS A 127 -0.48 13.26 5.41
N TRP A 128 0.46 14.15 5.09
CA TRP A 128 1.68 14.35 5.84
C TRP A 128 1.73 15.74 6.45
N ASN A 129 1.81 15.79 7.77
CA ASN A 129 2.06 17.03 8.47
C ASN A 129 3.55 17.35 8.45
N THR A 130 3.97 18.27 7.60
CA THR A 130 5.39 18.66 7.49
C THR A 130 5.97 19.24 8.78
N GLN A 131 5.15 19.95 9.57
CA GLN A 131 5.59 20.59 10.83
C GLN A 131 5.85 19.55 11.93
N HIS A 132 4.93 18.61 12.11
CA HIS A 132 5.00 17.56 13.12
C HIS A 132 5.68 16.28 12.64
N ARG A 133 6.00 16.21 11.35
CA ARG A 133 6.64 15.08 10.67
C ARG A 133 5.94 13.77 10.99
N THR A 134 4.63 13.78 10.81
CA THR A 134 3.75 12.65 11.11
C THR A 134 2.61 12.57 10.11
N LEU A 135 1.93 11.42 10.08
CA LEU A 135 0.72 11.24 9.32
C LEU A 135 -0.44 11.94 10.03
N GLU A 136 -1.26 12.70 9.28
CA GLU A 136 -2.39 13.43 9.85
C GLU A 136 -3.53 12.52 10.30
N ASP A 137 -3.72 11.40 9.59
CA ASP A 137 -4.75 10.42 9.94
C ASP A 137 -4.19 9.37 10.92
N ASN A 138 -4.79 9.29 12.11
CA ASN A 138 -4.44 8.28 13.11
C ASN A 138 -4.56 6.84 12.59
N ASN A 139 -5.45 6.58 11.62
CA ASN A 139 -5.56 5.26 10.98
C ASN A 139 -4.36 4.95 10.11
N ASP A 140 -3.70 5.95 9.53
CA ASP A 140 -2.49 5.78 8.73
C ASP A 140 -1.28 5.64 9.69
N ALA A 141 -1.25 6.45 10.75
CA ALA A 141 -0.19 6.44 11.76
C ALA A 141 -0.02 5.11 12.51
N LYS A 142 -1.04 4.23 12.57
CA LYS A 142 -0.92 2.93 13.25
C LYS A 142 0.18 2.03 12.66
N VAL A 143 0.57 2.23 11.40
CA VAL A 143 1.70 1.52 10.77
C VAL A 143 3.03 1.82 11.47
N LEU A 144 3.11 2.91 12.26
CA LEU A 144 4.29 3.33 13.00
C LEU A 144 4.35 2.72 14.41
N VAL A 145 3.33 1.95 14.80
CA VAL A 145 3.35 1.14 16.02
C VAL A 145 4.11 -0.15 15.75
N PRO A 146 5.17 -0.48 16.51
CA PRO A 146 5.90 -1.73 16.34
C PRO A 146 5.00 -2.97 16.49
N MET A 147 5.05 -3.85 15.51
CA MET A 147 4.30 -5.10 15.47
C MET A 147 5.22 -6.27 15.86
N GLU A 148 4.63 -7.35 16.37
CA GLU A 148 5.36 -8.56 16.75
C GLU A 148 5.54 -9.46 15.52
N PRO A 149 6.77 -9.64 15.01
CA PRO A 149 6.99 -10.48 13.84
C PRO A 149 6.74 -11.97 14.17
N PRO A 150 6.27 -12.77 13.19
CA PRO A 150 6.27 -14.22 13.29
C PRO A 150 7.66 -14.77 13.67
N LEU A 151 7.71 -15.92 14.36
CA LEU A 151 8.97 -16.49 14.86
C LEU A 151 10.08 -16.60 13.81
N HIS A 152 9.73 -16.92 12.56
CA HIS A 152 10.67 -17.06 11.46
C HIS A 152 11.17 -15.73 10.87
N LEU A 153 10.62 -14.58 11.30
CA LEU A 153 11.01 -13.22 10.87
C LEU A 153 11.60 -12.38 12.02
N LYS A 154 11.68 -12.91 13.25
CA LYS A 154 12.04 -12.13 14.45
C LYS A 154 13.44 -11.51 14.46
N ARG A 155 14.35 -12.01 13.63
CA ARG A 155 15.75 -11.54 13.56
C ARG A 155 15.99 -10.57 12.42
N GLU A 156 14.97 -10.31 11.60
CA GLU A 156 15.07 -9.46 10.43
C GLU A 156 14.88 -7.99 10.80
N GLU A 157 15.41 -7.10 9.96
CA GLU A 157 15.10 -5.68 10.04
C GLU A 157 13.62 -5.47 9.69
N VAL A 158 12.89 -4.79 10.59
CA VAL A 158 11.47 -4.48 10.39
C VAL A 158 11.29 -2.99 10.11
N LEU A 159 10.68 -2.67 8.97
CA LEU A 159 10.36 -1.30 8.57
C LEU A 159 8.86 -1.12 8.31
N PRO A 160 8.28 0.07 8.53
CA PRO A 160 6.88 0.32 8.24
C PRO A 160 6.69 0.65 6.77
N LEU A 161 5.62 0.11 6.18
CA LEU A 161 5.25 0.33 4.78
C LEU A 161 3.77 0.67 4.66
N ILE A 162 3.44 1.75 3.96
CA ILE A 162 2.06 2.01 3.54
C ILE A 162 1.94 1.79 2.03
N LEU A 163 0.97 0.97 1.63
CA LEU A 163 0.54 0.86 0.24
C LEU A 163 -0.71 1.73 0.06
N TYR A 164 -0.55 2.90 -0.55
CA TYR A 164 -1.67 3.74 -0.92
C TYR A 164 -2.21 3.32 -2.29
N TRP A 165 -3.52 3.12 -2.37
CA TRP A 165 -4.18 2.96 -3.66
C TRP A 165 -3.96 4.20 -4.54
N ILE A 166 -4.17 5.38 -3.98
CA ILE A 166 -4.12 6.69 -4.64
C ILE A 166 -2.74 7.03 -5.21
N ALA A 167 -2.73 7.86 -6.25
CA ALA A 167 -1.53 8.50 -6.76
C ALA A 167 -1.00 9.49 -5.71
N ILE A 168 0.14 9.19 -5.08
CA ILE A 168 0.72 10.01 -4.01
C ILE A 168 2.25 10.07 -4.14
N GLY A 169 2.84 11.21 -3.77
CA GLY A 169 4.29 11.42 -3.81
C GLY A 169 4.67 12.75 -3.18
N THR A 170 5.88 12.82 -2.63
CA THR A 170 6.43 14.06 -2.07
C THR A 170 6.86 15.01 -3.20
N PRO A 171 7.08 16.31 -2.92
CA PRO A 171 7.60 17.24 -3.92
C PRO A 171 8.93 16.79 -4.55
N ASP A 172 9.83 16.19 -3.76
CA ASP A 172 11.14 15.69 -4.18
C ASP A 172 11.11 14.31 -4.86
N GLN A 173 10.06 13.51 -4.60
CA GLN A 173 9.93 12.13 -5.11
C GLN A 173 8.61 11.94 -5.87
N VAL A 174 8.13 13.00 -6.54
CA VAL A 174 6.83 13.02 -7.23
C VAL A 174 6.75 12.03 -8.39
N ASN A 175 7.89 11.67 -8.99
CA ASN A 175 7.97 10.70 -10.07
C ASN A 175 8.18 9.26 -9.56
N SER A 176 8.47 9.08 -8.28
CA SER A 176 8.69 7.75 -7.69
C SER A 176 7.38 7.03 -7.41
N HIS A 177 7.39 5.71 -7.56
CA HIS A 177 6.28 4.82 -7.15
C HIS A 177 6.47 4.32 -5.72
N LEU A 178 7.72 4.13 -5.32
CA LEU A 178 8.17 3.75 -3.99
C LEU A 178 9.12 4.83 -3.50
N PHE A 179 8.88 5.35 -2.31
CA PHE A 179 9.73 6.36 -1.68
C PHE A 179 9.80 6.13 -0.17
N CYS A 180 10.86 6.64 0.46
CA CYS A 180 11.00 6.62 1.91
C CYS A 180 10.99 8.04 2.47
N ILE A 181 10.40 8.17 3.66
CA ILE A 181 10.39 9.38 4.47
C ILE A 181 11.33 9.13 5.65
N PRO A 182 12.50 9.76 5.68
CA PRO A 182 13.46 9.55 6.75
C PRO A 182 12.91 10.08 8.08
N ASN A 183 13.26 9.39 9.16
CA ASN A 183 12.98 9.83 10.51
C ASN A 183 14.11 10.73 11.04
N PRO A 184 13.85 12.02 11.27
CA PRO A 184 14.86 12.90 11.87
C PRO A 184 14.98 12.75 13.39
N ALA A 185 14.06 12.04 14.06
CA ALA A 185 14.04 11.86 15.51
C ALA A 185 14.90 10.69 16.01
N CYS A 186 15.57 9.93 15.13
CA CYS A 186 16.57 8.91 15.52
C CYS A 186 17.86 9.48 16.16
N GLY A 187 17.79 10.67 16.78
CA GLY A 187 18.88 11.34 17.48
C GLY A 187 18.46 12.23 18.67
N PHE A 188 17.21 12.19 19.15
CA PHE A 188 16.79 13.00 20.31
C PHE A 188 16.64 12.17 21.60
N PRO A 189 17.18 12.66 22.75
CA PRO A 189 17.12 11.94 24.01
C PRO A 189 15.74 12.05 24.67
N LEU A 190 15.27 10.87 25.08
CA LEU A 190 14.18 10.55 26.02
C LEU A 190 13.58 11.71 26.84
N GLY A 191 12.30 11.99 26.57
CA GLY A 191 11.41 12.74 27.45
C GLY A 191 10.03 12.86 26.83
N ARG A 192 9.11 11.91 27.10
CA ARG A 192 7.75 11.91 26.53
C ARG A 192 6.69 12.35 27.54
N PRO A 193 5.79 13.29 27.19
CA PRO A 193 4.50 13.42 27.86
C PRO A 193 3.53 12.32 27.37
N PRO A 194 2.61 11.84 28.23
CA PRO A 194 1.80 10.63 28.00
C PRO A 194 0.75 10.71 26.88
N ASN A 195 0.51 11.88 26.27
CA ASN A 195 -0.56 12.10 25.28
C ASN A 195 -0.04 12.50 23.88
N TRP A 196 1.21 12.16 23.57
CA TRP A 196 1.85 12.58 22.32
C TRP A 196 1.56 11.56 21.18
N PRO A 197 1.24 12.00 19.94
CA PRO A 197 0.81 11.12 18.85
C PRO A 197 1.84 10.06 18.45
N ILE A 198 1.40 8.99 17.76
CA ILE A 198 2.23 7.87 17.35
C ILE A 198 3.26 8.37 16.31
N HIS A 199 4.53 8.51 16.72
CA HIS A 199 5.60 8.97 15.84
C HIS A 199 6.33 7.83 15.14
N ILE A 200 6.92 8.22 14.01
CA ILE A 200 7.92 7.49 13.23
C ILE A 200 9.16 7.10 14.08
N GLU A 201 9.36 7.66 15.28
CA GLU A 201 10.45 7.42 16.25
C GLU A 201 10.89 5.97 16.49
N ASN A 202 10.01 4.99 16.30
CA ASN A 202 10.36 3.57 16.47
C ASN A 202 11.08 2.98 15.24
N PHE A 203 11.11 3.71 14.13
CA PHE A 203 11.66 3.28 12.85
C PHE A 203 12.57 4.37 12.27
N PRO A 204 13.65 4.01 11.56
CA PRO A 204 14.53 4.98 10.93
C PRO A 204 13.88 5.71 9.75
N GLU A 205 12.83 5.15 9.17
CA GLU A 205 12.13 5.71 8.02
C GLU A 205 10.74 5.06 7.86
N LEU A 206 9.90 5.70 7.05
CA LEU A 206 8.61 5.16 6.58
C LEU A 206 8.66 4.96 5.07
N TRP A 207 8.38 3.75 4.62
CA TRP A 207 8.23 3.45 3.20
C TRP A 207 6.79 3.68 2.75
N VAL A 208 6.64 4.24 1.55
CA VAL A 208 5.34 4.51 0.93
C VAL A 208 5.37 4.05 -0.52
N PHE A 209 4.40 3.22 -0.89
CA PHE A 209 4.17 2.79 -2.26
C PHE A 209 2.84 3.34 -2.78
N SER A 210 2.85 3.88 -3.99
CA SER A 210 1.66 4.38 -4.67
C SER A 210 1.24 3.44 -5.79
N VAL A 211 0.19 2.66 -5.53
CA VAL A 211 -0.34 1.66 -6.47
C VAL A 211 -0.82 2.31 -7.76
N SER A 212 -1.62 3.37 -7.69
CA SER A 212 -2.10 4.08 -8.88
C SER A 212 -0.95 4.70 -9.69
N SER A 213 0.06 5.28 -9.04
CA SER A 213 1.24 5.81 -9.76
C SER A 213 1.97 4.72 -10.52
N TYR A 214 2.12 3.54 -9.91
CA TYR A 214 2.75 2.40 -10.55
C TYR A 214 1.91 1.85 -11.71
N LEU A 215 0.60 1.66 -11.52
CA LEU A 215 -0.29 1.19 -12.59
C LEU A 215 -0.26 2.13 -13.81
N ARG A 216 -0.20 3.44 -13.58
CA ARG A 216 -0.12 4.45 -14.65
C ARG A 216 1.20 4.46 -15.42
N SER A 217 2.29 3.95 -14.84
CA SER A 217 3.59 3.90 -15.52
C SER A 217 3.80 2.65 -16.36
N LEU A 218 2.90 1.67 -16.24
CA LEU A 218 2.99 0.44 -17.01
C LEU A 218 2.70 0.70 -18.49
N PRO A 219 3.52 0.17 -19.41
CA PRO A 219 3.28 0.29 -20.85
C PRO A 219 2.16 -0.63 -21.33
N ASN A 220 1.82 -1.66 -20.54
CA ASN A 220 0.85 -2.69 -20.92
C ASN A 220 -0.54 -2.37 -20.39
N ASP A 221 -1.56 -2.63 -21.20
CA ASP A 221 -2.97 -2.52 -20.79
C ASP A 221 -3.38 -3.60 -19.78
N SER A 222 -2.56 -4.65 -19.61
CA SER A 222 -2.79 -5.70 -18.63
C SER A 222 -1.51 -6.23 -18.01
N ILE A 223 -1.62 -6.69 -16.77
CA ILE A 223 -0.54 -7.35 -16.02
C ILE A 223 -1.06 -8.62 -15.34
N ILE A 224 -0.17 -9.57 -15.10
CA ILE A 224 -0.47 -10.79 -14.34
C ILE A 224 0.05 -10.58 -12.92
N LEU A 225 -0.84 -10.69 -11.94
CA LEU A 225 -0.50 -10.57 -10.52
C LEU A 225 -0.76 -11.90 -9.81
N HIS A 226 0.14 -12.32 -8.94
CA HIS A 226 -0.07 -13.48 -8.08
C HIS A 226 -0.92 -13.08 -6.86
N MET A 227 -2.23 -13.32 -6.95
CA MET A 227 -3.25 -12.87 -5.99
C MET A 227 -4.02 -14.08 -5.42
N PRO A 228 -3.37 -14.92 -4.60
CA PRO A 228 -3.93 -16.20 -4.16
C PRO A 228 -5.22 -16.05 -3.35
N ILE A 229 -5.31 -15.03 -2.49
CA ILE A 229 -6.48 -14.80 -1.63
C ILE A 229 -7.66 -14.33 -2.50
N ALA A 230 -7.44 -13.36 -3.38
CA ALA A 230 -8.47 -12.84 -4.27
C ALA A 230 -8.96 -13.93 -5.24
N ALA A 231 -8.03 -14.71 -5.84
CA ALA A 231 -8.38 -15.81 -6.72
C ALA A 231 -9.23 -16.88 -6.00
N HIS A 232 -8.91 -17.16 -4.73
CA HIS A 232 -9.72 -18.05 -3.90
C HIS A 232 -11.12 -17.48 -3.63
N ARG A 233 -11.23 -16.21 -3.24
CA ARG A 233 -12.52 -15.54 -2.98
C ARG A 233 -13.40 -15.50 -4.23
N LEU A 234 -12.85 -15.13 -5.38
CA LEU A 234 -13.57 -15.12 -6.66
C LEU A 234 -14.10 -16.51 -7.03
N ARG A 235 -13.32 -17.56 -6.76
CA ARG A 235 -13.76 -18.95 -6.98
C ARG A 235 -14.91 -19.35 -6.05
N ILE A 236 -14.90 -18.90 -4.80
CA ILE A 236 -16.04 -19.10 -3.88
C ILE A 236 -17.27 -18.37 -4.41
N LEU A 237 -17.13 -17.09 -4.79
CA LEU A 237 -18.24 -16.31 -5.35
C LEU A 237 -18.85 -16.98 -6.60
N GLY A 238 -18.02 -17.47 -7.52
CA GLY A 238 -18.49 -18.21 -8.70
C GLY A 238 -19.15 -19.57 -8.39
N LYS A 239 -18.91 -20.15 -7.22
CA LYS A 239 -19.65 -21.34 -6.75
C LYS A 239 -20.99 -20.98 -6.11
N LEU A 240 -21.06 -19.82 -5.44
CA LEU A 240 -22.26 -19.34 -4.76
C LEU A 240 -23.28 -18.75 -5.73
N PHE A 241 -22.81 -18.07 -6.77
CA PHE A 241 -23.65 -17.37 -7.74
C PHE A 241 -23.45 -17.96 -9.14
N LYS A 242 -24.56 -18.28 -9.81
CA LYS A 242 -24.57 -18.60 -11.24
C LYS A 242 -25.18 -17.42 -11.98
N THR A 243 -24.46 -16.90 -12.97
CA THR A 243 -25.07 -15.98 -13.93
C THR A 243 -26.04 -16.78 -14.82
N PRO A 244 -27.26 -16.27 -15.07
CA PRO A 244 -28.21 -16.89 -16.01
C PRO A 244 -27.62 -17.11 -17.40
#